data_AF-A0A0J7KGS2-F1
#
_entry.id   AF-A0A0J7KGS2-F1
#
_cell.length_a   1.000
_cell.length_b   1.000
_cell.length_c   1.000
_cell.angle_alpha   90.00
_cell.angle_beta   90.00
_cell.angle_gamma   90.00
#
_symmetry.space_group_name_H-M   'P 1'
#
loop_
_entity.id
_entity.type
_entity.pdbx_description
1 polymer ?
#
loop_
_entity_poly.entity_id
_entity_poly.type
_entity_poly.pdbx_seq_one_letter_code
_entity_poly.pdbx_strand_id
1 'polypeptide(L)'
;MEADRMLKEILTRMEEQERERKKNKEEIMKEMQELREEYRKKEMLWDQQKAKMENRIKRLEEKDEESKVNGREKQESGALQEKMKEVERSLELAERRRRKNNIILKGASLVNKGKRKNEIEKLLGEIAKRKVEVEEIKEIGHGEYQKILVKINS
;
A
#
# COMPACT_ATOMS: atom_id res chain seq x y z
N MET A 1 60.56 46.76 71.13
CA MET A 1 59.54 47.61 70.47
C MET A 1 59.37 47.29 68.98
N GLU A 2 60.46 47.12 68.21
CA GLU A 2 60.36 46.86 66.75
C GLU A 2 59.90 45.44 66.41
N ALA A 3 60.42 44.43 67.11
CA ALA A 3 60.01 43.02 66.95
C ALA A 3 58.52 42.80 67.27
N ASP A 4 57.98 43.44 68.31
CA ASP A 4 56.55 43.34 68.67
C ASP A 4 55.62 43.96 67.61
N ARG A 5 56.08 45.03 66.93
CA ARG A 5 55.32 45.64 65.83
C ARG A 5 55.30 44.70 64.62
N MET A 6 56.45 44.11 64.27
CA MET A 6 56.53 43.13 63.17
C MET A 6 55.68 41.89 63.44
N LEU A 7 55.69 41.36 64.66
CA LEU A 7 54.84 40.23 65.07
C LEU A 7 53.34 40.55 64.95
N LYS A 8 52.92 41.73 65.41
CA LYS A 8 51.52 42.18 65.27
C LYS A 8 51.12 42.30 63.80
N GLU A 9 51.98 42.85 62.95
CA GLU A 9 51.70 43.00 61.52
C GLU A 9 51.60 41.65 60.81
N ILE A 10 52.44 40.67 61.17
CA ILE A 10 52.36 39.30 60.64
C ILE A 10 51.05 38.64 61.04
N LEU A 11 50.63 38.76 62.30
CA LEU A 11 49.37 38.19 62.79
C LEU A 11 48.16 38.79 62.06
N THR A 12 48.11 40.11 61.89
CA THR A 12 47.03 40.79 61.16
C THR A 12 46.95 40.30 59.70
N ARG A 13 48.09 40.18 59.01
CA ARG A 13 48.13 39.66 57.63
C ARG A 13 47.67 38.20 57.54
N MET A 14 48.03 37.37 58.53
CA MET A 14 47.56 35.98 58.59
C MET A 14 46.04 35.91 58.78
N GLU A 15 45.47 36.75 59.66
CA GLU A 15 44.02 36.82 59.85
C GLU A 15 43.28 37.31 58.61
N GLU A 16 43.81 38.32 57.90
CA GLU A 16 43.27 38.80 56.63
C GLU A 16 43.29 37.71 55.55
N GLN A 17 44.42 37.01 55.40
CA GLN A 17 44.53 35.88 54.48
C GLN A 17 43.54 34.75 54.81
N GLU A 18 43.31 34.47 56.10
CA GLU A 18 42.35 33.45 56.50
C GLU A 18 40.91 33.87 56.17
N ARG A 19 40.57 35.15 56.35
CA ARG A 19 39.26 35.70 55.95
C ARG A 19 39.05 35.65 54.44
N GLU A 20 40.06 36.00 53.65
CA GLU A 20 40.00 35.89 52.18
C GLU A 20 39.84 34.44 51.73
N ARG A 21 40.59 33.50 52.31
CA ARG A 21 40.43 32.07 52.00
C ARG A 21 39.02 31.57 52.30
N LYS A 22 38.40 32.02 53.40
CA LYS A 22 37.02 31.66 53.74
C LYS A 22 36.03 32.19 52.70
N LYS A 23 36.17 33.46 52.29
CA LYS A 23 35.32 34.06 51.24
C LYS A 23 35.47 33.34 49.90
N ASN A 24 36.71 33.12 49.45
CA ASN A 24 36.97 32.42 48.19
C ASN A 24 36.40 31.00 48.22
N LYS A 25 36.51 30.30 49.35
CA LYS A 25 35.91 28.96 49.51
C LYS A 25 34.39 29.00 49.41
N GLU A 26 33.74 29.99 50.03
CA GLU A 26 32.28 30.17 49.93
C GLU A 26 31.84 30.49 48.50
N GLU A 27 32.56 31.35 47.79
CA GLU A 27 32.29 31.67 46.39
C GLU A 27 32.42 30.44 45.49
N ILE A 28 33.52 29.69 45.60
CA ILE A 28 33.72 28.44 44.84
C ILE A 28 32.60 27.43 45.14
N MET A 29 32.15 27.31 46.39
CA MET A 29 31.05 26.42 46.74
C MET A 29 29.74 26.85 46.10
N LYS A 30 29.45 28.16 46.01
CA LYS A 30 28.26 28.68 45.33
C LYS A 30 28.30 28.42 43.84
N GLU A 31 29.42 28.75 43.18
CA GLU A 31 29.60 28.50 41.74
C GLU A 31 29.46 27.01 41.41
N MET A 32 30.03 26.13 42.23
CA MET A 32 29.87 24.69 42.09
C MET A 32 28.41 24.24 42.23
N GLN A 33 27.63 24.85 43.12
CA GLN A 33 26.21 24.52 43.28
C GLN A 33 25.41 24.97 42.07
N GLU A 34 25.63 26.20 41.60
CA GLU A 34 24.98 26.74 40.40
C GLU A 34 25.26 25.87 39.16
N LEU A 35 26.53 25.49 38.94
CA LEU A 35 26.90 24.60 37.85
C LEU A 35 26.23 23.23 37.95
N ARG A 36 26.10 22.67 39.16
CA ARG A 36 25.39 21.39 39.37
C ARG A 36 23.90 21.52 39.06
N GLU A 37 23.27 22.63 39.43
CA GLU A 37 21.87 22.88 39.12
C GLU A 37 21.64 23.08 37.63
N GLU A 38 22.50 23.84 36.95
CA GLU A 38 22.46 23.99 35.50
C GLU A 38 22.62 22.66 34.78
N TYR A 39 23.54 21.82 35.24
CA TYR A 39 23.75 20.49 34.67
C TYR A 39 22.50 19.63 34.81
N ARG A 40 21.88 19.60 36.00
CA ARG A 40 20.61 18.88 36.22
C ARG A 40 19.48 19.40 35.33
N LYS A 41 19.37 20.71 35.13
CA LYS A 41 18.36 21.30 34.23
C LYS A 41 18.60 20.87 32.78
N LYS A 42 19.86 20.88 32.32
CA LYS A 42 20.23 20.41 30.98
C LYS A 42 19.94 18.93 30.79
N GLU A 43 20.25 18.10 31.79
CA GLU A 43 19.97 16.67 31.78
C GLU A 43 18.47 16.38 31.68
N MET A 44 17.62 17.05 32.47
CA MET A 44 16.16 16.92 32.36
C MET A 44 15.63 17.33 30.98
N LEU A 45 16.13 18.43 30.40
CA LEU A 45 15.74 18.86 29.06
C LEU A 45 16.16 17.84 28.00
N TRP A 46 17.37 17.29 28.14
CA TRP A 46 17.88 16.25 27.26
C TRP A 46 17.01 14.99 27.31
N ASP A 47 16.64 14.53 28.51
CA ASP A 47 15.78 13.35 28.68
C ASP A 47 14.39 13.57 28.08
N GLN A 48 13.80 14.76 28.26
CA GLN A 48 12.53 15.11 27.63
C GLN A 48 12.61 15.10 26.11
N GLN A 49 13.67 15.67 25.54
CA GLN A 49 13.89 15.67 24.09
C GLN A 49 14.11 14.25 23.56
N LYS A 50 14.92 13.45 24.26
CA LYS A 50 15.19 12.05 23.92
C LYS A 50 13.89 11.24 23.92
N ALA A 51 13.10 11.31 24.98
CA ALA A 51 11.82 10.61 25.07
C ALA A 51 10.84 11.05 23.97
N LYS A 52 10.82 12.34 23.62
CA LYS A 52 9.99 12.86 22.51
C LYS A 52 10.45 12.31 21.16
N MET A 53 11.75 12.20 20.93
CA MET A 53 12.31 11.64 19.70
C MET A 53 12.05 10.14 19.61
N GLU A 54 12.28 9.37 20.68
CA GLU A 54 12.01 7.93 20.72
C GLU A 54 10.55 7.62 20.42
N ASN A 55 9.61 8.34 21.05
CA ASN A 55 8.18 8.19 20.77
C ASN A 55 7.82 8.53 19.32
N ARG A 56 8.48 9.53 18.73
CA ARG A 56 8.26 9.91 17.34
C ARG A 56 8.79 8.86 16.37
N ILE A 57 9.96 8.28 16.67
CA ILE A 57 10.54 7.18 15.89
C ILE A 57 9.60 5.98 15.92
N LYS A 58 9.16 5.56 17.11
CA LYS A 58 8.24 4.43 17.26
C LYS A 58 6.95 4.60 16.46
N ARG A 59 6.34 5.80 16.48
CA ARG A 59 5.15 6.10 15.66
C ARG A 59 5.41 6.07 14.16
N LEU A 60 6.62 6.42 13.73
CA LEU A 60 6.99 6.37 12.31
C LEU A 60 7.24 4.93 11.86
N GLU A 61 7.86 4.11 12.70
CA GLU A 61 8.05 2.68 12.46
C GLU A 61 6.71 1.93 12.36
N GLU A 62 5.76 2.21 13.27
CA GLU A 62 4.41 1.65 13.22
C GLU A 62 3.69 2.01 11.90
N LYS A 63 3.78 3.28 11.46
CA LYS A 63 3.18 3.72 10.19
C LYS A 63 3.84 3.11 8.95
N ASP A 64 5.15 2.91 8.98
CA ASP A 64 5.88 2.27 7.89
C ASP A 64 5.47 0.80 7.75
N GLU A 65 5.31 0.09 8.87
CA GLU A 65 4.87 -1.29 8.87
C GLU A 65 3.42 -1.43 8.37
N GLU A 66 2.50 -0.58 8.84
CA GLU A 66 1.13 -0.52 8.31
C GLU A 66 1.12 -0.24 6.79
N SER A 67 1.99 0.66 6.32
CA SER A 67 2.09 1.00 4.90
C SER A 67 2.62 -0.17 4.06
N LYS A 68 3.58 -0.94 4.59
CA LYS A 68 4.09 -2.16 3.94
C LYS A 68 3.03 -3.25 3.84
N VAL A 69 2.26 -3.47 4.90
CA VAL A 69 1.15 -4.44 4.90
C VAL A 69 0.11 -4.04 3.87
N ASN A 70 -0.35 -2.78 3.91
CA ASN A 70 -1.30 -2.25 2.93
C ASN A 70 -0.76 -2.30 1.49
N GLY A 71 0.54 -2.08 1.30
CA GLY A 71 1.22 -2.20 0.00
C GLY A 71 1.22 -3.64 -0.53
N ARG A 72 1.48 -4.62 0.33
CA ARG A 72 1.42 -6.05 -0.01
C ARG A 72 0.00 -6.49 -0.37
N GLU A 73 -1.00 -6.11 0.42
CA GLU A 73 -2.41 -6.44 0.15
C GLU A 73 -2.87 -5.85 -1.20
N LYS A 74 -2.45 -4.63 -1.53
CA LYS A 74 -2.74 -4.03 -2.84
C LYS A 74 -2.05 -4.77 -4.00
N GLN A 75 -0.82 -5.25 -3.81
CA GLN A 75 -0.16 -6.08 -4.82
C GLN A 75 -0.87 -7.42 -5.03
N GLU A 76 -1.30 -8.08 -3.95
CA GLU A 76 -2.07 -9.31 -4.03
C GLU A 76 -3.42 -9.11 -4.74
N SER A 77 -4.11 -8.00 -4.43
CA SER A 77 -5.34 -7.61 -5.11
C SER A 77 -5.11 -7.38 -6.62
N GLY A 78 -4.02 -6.69 -7.00
CA GLY A 78 -3.65 -6.47 -8.40
C GLY A 78 -3.38 -7.78 -9.16
N ALA A 79 -2.64 -8.71 -8.56
CA ALA A 79 -2.36 -10.02 -9.13
C ALA A 79 -3.64 -10.85 -9.34
N LEU A 80 -4.60 -10.76 -8.40
CA LEU A 80 -5.90 -11.42 -8.53
C LEU A 80 -6.72 -10.83 -9.68
N GLN A 81 -6.67 -9.52 -9.85
CA GLN A 81 -7.36 -8.80 -10.91
C GLN A 81 -6.79 -9.10 -12.30
N GLU A 82 -5.47 -9.27 -12.42
CA GLU A 82 -4.83 -9.74 -13.66
C GLU A 82 -5.24 -11.16 -14.00
N LYS A 83 -5.25 -12.08 -13.02
CA LYS A 83 -5.72 -13.45 -13.22
C LYS A 83 -7.19 -13.51 -13.66
N MET A 84 -8.06 -12.68 -13.10
CA MET A 84 -9.46 -12.59 -13.55
C MET A 84 -9.55 -12.14 -15.02
N LYS A 85 -8.81 -11.10 -15.42
CA LYS A 85 -8.77 -10.64 -16.82
C LYS A 85 -8.24 -11.72 -17.78
N GLU A 86 -7.25 -12.50 -17.35
CA GLU A 86 -6.72 -13.61 -18.15
C GLU A 86 -7.77 -14.71 -18.33
N VAL A 87 -8.47 -15.09 -17.26
CA VAL A 87 -9.56 -16.07 -17.30
C VAL A 87 -10.68 -15.60 -18.22
N GLU A 88 -11.13 -14.34 -18.11
CA GLU A 88 -12.16 -13.77 -18.99
C GLU A 88 -11.77 -13.84 -20.47
N ARG A 89 -10.54 -13.44 -20.82
CA ARG A 89 -10.03 -13.54 -22.20
C ARG A 89 -9.99 -14.99 -22.68
N SER A 90 -9.55 -15.91 -21.83
CA SER A 90 -9.47 -17.33 -22.16
C SER A 90 -10.86 -17.93 -22.43
N LEU A 91 -11.86 -17.56 -21.62
CA LEU A 91 -13.25 -17.98 -21.77
C LEU A 91 -13.85 -17.38 -23.05
N GLU A 92 -13.63 -16.09 -23.31
CA GLU A 92 -14.10 -15.45 -24.54
C GLU A 92 -13.50 -16.11 -25.78
N LEU A 93 -12.20 -16.40 -25.79
CA LEU A 93 -11.54 -17.09 -26.90
C LEU A 93 -12.06 -18.52 -27.06
N ALA A 94 -12.25 -19.26 -25.98
CA ALA A 94 -12.83 -20.61 -26.01
C ALA A 94 -14.27 -20.57 -26.55
N GLU A 95 -15.06 -19.59 -26.15
CA GLU A 95 -16.44 -19.43 -26.57
C GLU A 95 -16.54 -18.98 -28.04
N ARG A 96 -15.68 -18.07 -28.49
CA ARG A 96 -15.53 -17.70 -29.90
C ARG A 96 -15.15 -18.92 -30.76
N ARG A 97 -14.22 -19.76 -30.28
CA ARG A 97 -13.85 -21.01 -30.97
C ARG A 97 -15.03 -21.97 -31.07
N ARG A 98 -15.80 -22.16 -29.98
CA ARG A 98 -17.00 -23.01 -29.97
C ARG A 98 -18.09 -22.52 -30.91
N ARG A 99 -18.27 -21.20 -31.01
CA ARG A 99 -19.30 -20.57 -31.86
C ARG A 99 -18.83 -20.26 -33.28
N LYS A 100 -17.57 -20.57 -33.63
CA LYS A 100 -16.97 -20.22 -34.93
C LYS A 100 -17.79 -20.73 -36.12
N ASN A 101 -18.42 -21.90 -35.96
CA ASN A 101 -19.22 -22.53 -37.01
C ASN A 101 -20.73 -22.36 -36.77
N ASN A 102 -21.12 -21.48 -35.86
CA ASN A 102 -22.52 -21.18 -35.59
C ASN A 102 -22.95 -19.98 -36.45
N ILE A 103 -24.04 -20.14 -37.19
CA ILE A 103 -24.67 -19.09 -37.97
C ILE A 103 -25.98 -18.69 -37.30
N ILE A 104 -26.23 -17.38 -37.18
CA ILE A 104 -27.49 -16.84 -36.68
C ILE A 104 -28.34 -16.37 -37.85
N LEU A 105 -29.51 -16.97 -38.04
CA LEU A 105 -30.50 -16.55 -39.02
C LEU A 105 -31.57 -15.69 -38.32
N LYS A 106 -31.82 -14.50 -38.87
CA LYS A 106 -32.85 -13.54 -38.42
C LYS A 106 -33.88 -13.33 -39.53
N GLY A 107 -35.17 -13.50 -39.25
CA GLY A 107 -36.25 -13.29 -40.22
C GLY A 107 -37.47 -14.20 -39.95
N ALA A 108 -38.67 -13.63 -40.10
CA ALA A 108 -39.95 -14.17 -39.63
C ALA A 108 -40.49 -15.42 -40.39
N SER A 109 -39.84 -15.89 -41.45
CA SER A 109 -40.40 -16.92 -42.34
C SER A 109 -39.87 -18.35 -42.14
N LEU A 110 -39.04 -18.63 -41.14
CA LEU A 110 -38.46 -19.97 -40.93
C LEU A 110 -39.37 -20.92 -40.15
N VAL A 111 -40.69 -20.73 -40.18
CA VAL A 111 -41.69 -21.50 -39.42
C VAL A 111 -42.05 -22.79 -40.18
N ASN A 112 -41.30 -23.89 -39.99
CA ASN A 112 -41.81 -25.29 -40.11
C ASN A 112 -40.69 -26.33 -39.85
N LYS A 113 -40.86 -27.16 -38.81
CA LYS A 113 -39.78 -27.98 -38.21
C LYS A 113 -39.31 -29.21 -39.03
N GLY A 114 -40.05 -29.67 -40.04
CA GLY A 114 -39.78 -30.94 -40.74
C GLY A 114 -38.91 -30.87 -42.01
N LYS A 115 -38.84 -29.72 -42.69
CA LYS A 115 -38.10 -29.53 -43.98
C LYS A 115 -36.83 -28.66 -43.85
N ARG A 116 -36.56 -28.12 -42.66
CA ARG A 116 -35.56 -27.08 -42.37
C ARG A 116 -34.11 -27.44 -42.69
N LYS A 117 -33.66 -28.68 -42.44
CA LYS A 117 -32.22 -29.00 -42.56
C LYS A 117 -31.74 -28.92 -44.01
N ASN A 118 -32.42 -29.59 -44.94
CA ASN A 118 -32.05 -29.57 -46.36
C ASN A 118 -32.21 -28.20 -47.01
N GLU A 119 -33.25 -27.43 -46.63
CA GLU A 119 -33.47 -26.07 -47.16
C GLU A 119 -32.41 -25.09 -46.66
N ILE A 120 -32.03 -25.17 -45.38
CA ILE A 120 -30.94 -24.36 -44.81
C ILE A 120 -29.58 -24.77 -45.39
N GLU A 121 -29.32 -26.07 -45.57
CA GLU A 121 -28.11 -26.56 -46.22
C GLU A 121 -27.99 -26.06 -47.67
N LYS A 122 -29.09 -26.07 -48.44
CA LYS A 122 -29.12 -25.50 -49.80
C LYS A 122 -28.87 -23.99 -49.80
N LEU A 123 -29.59 -23.23 -48.98
CA LEU A 123 -29.42 -21.78 -48.87
C LEU A 123 -27.99 -21.40 -48.47
N LEU A 124 -27.44 -22.06 -47.44
CA LEU A 124 -26.07 -21.83 -47.00
C LEU A 124 -25.06 -22.28 -48.05
N GLY A 125 -25.33 -23.37 -48.77
CA GLY A 125 -24.47 -23.86 -49.84
C GLY A 125 -24.42 -22.96 -51.06
N GLU A 126 -25.56 -22.36 -51.44
CA GLU A 126 -25.64 -21.36 -52.51
C GLU A 126 -24.85 -20.09 -52.16
N ILE A 127 -25.00 -19.59 -50.92
CA ILE A 127 -24.28 -18.41 -50.44
C ILE A 127 -22.78 -18.69 -50.34
N ALA A 128 -22.41 -19.83 -49.76
CA ALA A 128 -21.01 -20.19 -49.54
C ALA A 128 -20.34 -20.80 -50.79
N LYS A 129 -21.09 -21.03 -51.88
CA LYS A 129 -20.66 -21.71 -53.12
C LYS A 129 -19.95 -23.05 -52.87
N ARG A 130 -20.35 -23.77 -51.81
CA ARG A 130 -19.78 -25.06 -51.41
C ARG A 130 -20.85 -25.92 -50.75
N LYS A 131 -20.64 -27.25 -50.68
CA LYS A 131 -21.53 -28.12 -49.91
C LYS A 131 -21.36 -27.82 -48.42
N VAL A 132 -22.46 -27.56 -47.72
CA VAL A 132 -22.50 -27.25 -46.29
C VAL A 132 -23.35 -28.31 -45.60
N GLU A 133 -22.85 -28.91 -44.51
CA GLU A 133 -23.59 -29.89 -43.71
C GLU A 133 -23.97 -29.28 -42.36
N VAL A 134 -25.26 -29.31 -42.03
CA VAL A 134 -25.78 -28.74 -40.79
C VAL A 134 -25.81 -29.82 -39.71
N GLU A 135 -25.10 -29.57 -38.62
CA GLU A 135 -25.02 -30.49 -37.48
C GLU A 135 -26.25 -30.33 -36.56
N GLU A 136 -26.59 -29.09 -36.20
CA GLU A 136 -27.66 -28.80 -35.23
C GLU A 136 -28.40 -27.51 -35.57
N ILE A 137 -29.71 -27.48 -35.33
CA ILE A 137 -30.54 -26.28 -35.48
C ILE A 137 -31.28 -26.05 -34.15
N LYS A 138 -31.08 -24.87 -33.54
CA LYS A 138 -31.76 -24.46 -32.30
C LYS A 138 -32.50 -23.14 -32.50
N GLU A 139 -33.71 -23.05 -31.99
CA GLU A 139 -34.41 -21.78 -31.82
C GLU A 139 -33.97 -21.14 -30.51
N ILE A 140 -33.54 -19.88 -30.56
CA ILE A 140 -33.07 -19.13 -29.39
C ILE A 140 -33.80 -17.78 -29.32
N GLY A 141 -34.10 -17.32 -28.10
CA GLY A 141 -34.86 -16.09 -27.86
C GLY A 141 -36.38 -16.30 -27.82
N HIS A 142 -37.11 -15.25 -27.43
CA HIS A 142 -38.56 -15.25 -27.26
C HIS A 142 -39.21 -14.05 -27.96
N GLY A 143 -40.44 -14.22 -28.45
CA GLY A 143 -41.21 -13.17 -29.11
C GLY A 143 -40.54 -12.63 -30.38
N GLU A 144 -40.53 -11.32 -30.56
CA GLU A 144 -39.94 -10.62 -31.72
C GLU A 144 -38.42 -10.81 -31.86
N TYR A 145 -37.75 -11.33 -30.82
CA TYR A 145 -36.31 -11.60 -30.80
C TYR A 145 -35.96 -13.05 -31.08
N GLN A 146 -36.92 -13.87 -31.53
CA GLN A 146 -36.67 -15.25 -31.90
C GLN A 146 -35.68 -15.33 -33.07
N LYS A 147 -34.64 -16.14 -32.91
CA LYS A 147 -33.58 -16.36 -33.90
C LYS A 147 -33.34 -17.85 -34.04
N ILE A 148 -32.77 -18.25 -35.17
CA ILE A 148 -32.33 -19.64 -35.38
C ILE A 148 -30.81 -19.68 -35.36
N LEU A 149 -30.27 -20.50 -34.46
CA LEU A 149 -28.86 -20.85 -34.38
C LEU A 149 -28.64 -22.14 -35.17
N VAL A 150 -27.80 -22.08 -36.20
CA VAL A 150 -27.43 -23.22 -37.03
C VAL A 150 -25.97 -23.54 -36.78
N LYS A 151 -25.67 -24.74 -36.28
CA LYS A 151 -24.32 -25.25 -36.11
C LYS A 151 -23.94 -26.06 -37.36
N ILE A 152 -22.80 -25.72 -37.96
CA ILE A 152 -22.34 -26.30 -39.21
C ILE A 152 -21.12 -27.18 -38.94
N ASN A 153 -21.08 -28.34 -39.59
CA ASN A 153 -19.86 -29.14 -39.66
C ASN A 153 -18.89 -28.44 -40.62
N SER A 154 -17.73 -28.02 -40.10
CA SER A 154 -16.60 -27.58 -40.94
C SER A 154 -15.67 -28.73 -41.21
#